data_AF-A0A3D0L8U9-F1
#
_entry.id   AF-A0A3D0L8U9-F1
#
_cell.length_a   1.000
_cell.length_b   1.000
_cell.length_c   1.000
_cell.angle_alpha   90.00
_cell.angle_beta   90.00
_cell.angle_gamma   90.00
#
_symmetry.space_group_name_H-M   'P 1'
#
loop_
_entity.id
_entity.type
_entity.pdbx_description
1 polymer ?
#
loop_
_entity_poly.entity_id
_entity_poly.type
_entity_poly.pdbx_seq_one_letter_code
_entity_poly.pdbx_strand_id
1 'polypeptide(L)' 'MPSKSNSYSKPDFWSQKAFKEGYPARSVYKLQEIDDKFGMLKKGYTVLDLGAAPGSWTT' A
#
# COMPACT_ATOMS: atom_id res chain seq x y z
N MET A 1 6.70 -26.04 23.58
CA MET A 1 7.61 -25.06 22.96
C MET A 1 6.93 -23.70 22.99
N PRO A 2 7.56 -22.60 23.45
CA PRO A 2 6.89 -21.30 23.43
C PRO A 2 6.82 -20.79 21.97
N SER A 3 5.61 -20.49 21.49
CA SER A 3 5.42 -19.90 20.16
C SER A 3 6.04 -18.51 20.16
N LYS A 4 7.08 -18.29 19.33
CA LYS A 4 7.60 -16.94 19.08
C LYS A 4 6.44 -16.05 18.64
N SER A 5 6.14 -15.00 19.42
CA SER A 5 5.09 -14.05 19.07
C SER A 5 5.40 -13.47 17.69
N ASN A 6 4.51 -13.69 16.73
CA ASN A 6 4.70 -13.22 15.37
C ASN A 6 4.70 -11.68 15.36
N SER A 7 5.83 -11.04 15.06
CA SER A 7 5.97 -9.58 15.03
C SER A 7 5.08 -8.91 13.98
N TYR A 8 4.58 -9.69 12.99
CA TYR A 8 3.59 -9.23 12.01
C TYR A 8 2.18 -9.00 12.59
N SER A 9 1.95 -9.32 13.87
CA SER A 9 0.65 -9.10 14.52
C SER A 9 0.35 -7.64 14.85
N LYS A 10 1.36 -6.76 14.88
CA LYS A 10 1.17 -5.34 15.22
C LYS A 10 1.20 -4.47 13.96
N PRO A 11 0.18 -3.62 13.72
CA PRO A 11 0.20 -2.66 12.64
C PRO A 11 1.36 -1.66 12.80
N ASP A 12 2.22 -1.56 11.78
CA ASP A 12 3.30 -0.58 11.76
C ASP A 12 2.77 0.85 11.57
N PHE A 13 3.67 1.84 11.64
CA PHE A 13 3.32 3.25 11.44
C PHE A 13 2.56 3.49 10.14
N TRP A 14 3.01 2.89 9.03
CA TRP A 14 2.41 3.08 7.72
C TRP A 14 1.03 2.43 7.61
N SER A 15 0.82 1.28 8.26
CA SER A 15 -0.48 0.62 8.35
C SER A 15 -1.48 1.51 9.10
N GLN A 16 -1.04 2.10 10.21
CA GLN A 16 -1.87 3.01 10.99
C GLN A 16 -2.16 4.31 10.22
N LYS A 17 -1.16 4.85 9.52
CA LYS A 17 -1.31 6.06 8.69
C LYS A 17 -2.30 5.81 7.55
N ALA A 18 -2.16 4.70 6.82
CA ALA A 18 -3.06 4.33 5.73
C ALA A 18 -4.51 4.23 6.22
N PHE A 19 -4.71 3.55 7.34
CA PHE A 19 -6.04 3.44 7.95
C PHE A 19 -6.63 4.80 8.35
N LYS A 20 -5.83 5.69 8.96
CA LYS A 20 -6.24 7.05 9.31
C LYS A 20 -6.61 7.90 8.10
N GLU A 21 -5.94 7.69 6.98
CA GLU A 21 -6.18 8.41 5.71
C GLU A 21 -7.25 7.73 4.83
N GLY A 22 -7.84 6.62 5.29
CA GLY A 22 -8.91 5.90 4.58
C GLY A 22 -8.42 4.93 3.49
N TYR A 23 -7.13 4.66 3.41
CA TYR A 23 -6.58 3.72 2.43
C TYR A 23 -6.71 2.26 2.89
N PRO A 24 -7.02 1.32 1.98
CA PRO A 24 -7.17 -0.10 2.32
C PRO A 24 -5.89 -0.77 2.85
N ALA A 25 -4.71 -0.30 2.44
CA ALA A 25 -3.44 -0.85 2.90
C ALA A 25 -2.32 0.20 2.84
N ARG A 26 -1.21 -0.10 3.54
CA ARG A 26 0.01 0.73 3.48
C ARG A 26 0.74 0.69 2.13
N SER A 27 0.32 -0.15 1.19
CA SER A 27 0.95 -0.25 -0.14
C SER A 27 0.72 1.00 -0.98
N VAL A 28 -0.31 1.82 -0.69
CA VAL A 28 -0.54 3.12 -1.34
C VAL A 28 0.72 4.00 -1.34
N TYR A 29 1.43 4.07 -0.22
CA TYR A 29 2.62 4.91 -0.09
C TYR A 29 3.78 4.43 -0.96
N LYS A 30 3.84 3.14 -1.27
CA LYS A 30 4.86 2.59 -2.17
C LYS A 30 4.64 3.07 -3.60
N LEU A 31 3.39 3.03 -4.06
CA LEU A 31 3.04 3.53 -5.40
C LEU A 31 3.26 5.04 -5.49
N GLN A 32 2.86 5.78 -4.46
CA GLN A 32 3.10 7.23 -4.38
C GLN A 32 4.60 7.55 -4.46
N GLU A 33 5.46 6.89 -3.67
CA GLU A 33 6.91 7.13 -3.71
C GLU A 33 7.53 6.77 -5.07
N ILE A 34 7.06 5.69 -5.70
CA ILE A 34 7.47 5.30 -7.06
C ILE A 34 7.07 6.39 -8.07
N ASP A 35 5.84 6.89 -7.98
CA ASP A 35 5.36 7.93 -8.89
C ASP A 35 6.07 9.27 -8.65
N ASP A 36 6.28 9.68 -7.40
CA ASP A 36 7.03 10.89 -7.04
C ASP A 36 8.47 10.85 -7.60
N LYS A 37 9.09 9.66 -7.61
CA LYS A 37 10.47 9.48 -8.07
C LYS A 37 10.60 9.36 -9.59
N PHE A 38 9.65 8.70 -10.25
CA PHE A 38 9.80 8.31 -11.66
C PHE A 38 8.72 8.90 -12.59
N GLY A 39 7.66 9.49 -12.03
CA GLY A 39 6.52 10.03 -12.76
C GLY A 39 5.85 9.00 -13.66
N MET A 40 5.54 7.82 -13.14
CA MET A 40 5.03 6.69 -13.94
C MET A 40 3.53 6.81 -14.27
N LEU A 41 2.75 7.49 -13.43
CA LEU A 41 1.31 7.66 -13.58
C LEU A 41 1.01 9.00 -14.26
N LYS A 42 0.93 8.95 -15.60
CA LYS A 42 0.64 10.13 -16.42
C LYS A 42 -0.76 10.08 -17.01
N LYS A 43 -1.37 11.25 -17.18
CA LYS A 43 -2.64 11.40 -17.88
C LYS A 43 -2.53 10.81 -19.30
N GLY A 44 -3.54 10.03 -19.69
CA GLY A 44 -3.61 9.36 -20.98
C GLY A 44 -2.98 7.97 -21.03
N TYR A 45 -2.35 7.50 -19.94
CA TYR A 45 -1.90 6.12 -19.84
C TYR A 45 -3.08 5.19 -19.51
N THR A 46 -3.06 4.00 -20.10
CA THR A 46 -3.93 2.90 -19.70
C THR A 46 -3.17 2.05 -18.69
N VAL A 47 -3.72 1.89 -17.49
CA VAL A 47 -3.06 1.20 -16.37
C VAL A 47 -3.82 -0.07 -16.02
N LEU A 48 -3.09 -1.15 -15.76
CA LEU A 48 -3.63 -2.44 -15.33
C LEU A 48 -3.05 -2.78 -13.95
N ASP A 49 -3.91 -2.91 -12.95
CA ASP A 49 -3.54 -3.34 -11.59
C ASP A 49 -3.84 -4.84 -11.42
N LEU A 50 -2.78 -5.66 -11.35
CA LEU A 50 -2.88 -7.10 -11.25
C LEU A 50 -2.75 -7.55 -9.80
N GLY A 51 -3.71 -8.37 -9.34
CA GLY A 51 -3.71 -8.85 -7.96
C GLY A 51 -4.03 -7.74 -6.94
N ALA A 52 -4.85 -6.77 -7.35
CA ALA A 52 -5.13 -5.55 -6.62
C ALA A 52 -5.64 -5.75 -5.19
N ALA A 53 -6.27 -6.89 -4.86
CA ALA A 53 -6.87 -7.14 -3.55
C ALA A 53 -5.88 -6.84 -2.40
N PRO A 54 -6.22 -5.98 -1.43
CA PRO A 54 -7.55 -5.43 -1.12
C PRO A 54 -7.98 -4.16 -1.89
N GLY A 55 -7.15 -3.61 -2.76
CA GLY A 55 -7.50 -2.52 -3.69
C GLY A 55 -6.63 -1.26 -3.58
N SER A 56 -5.63 -1.24 -2.70
CA SER A 56 -5.01 0.00 -2.19
C SER A 56 -4.29 0.91 -3.21
N TRP A 57 -4.17 0.51 -4.47
CA TRP A 57 -3.59 1.33 -5.54
C TRP A 57 -4.66 1.93 -6.48
N THR A 58 -5.85 1.36 -6.53
CA THR A 58 -6.87 1.67 -7.55
C THR A 58 -8.26 1.97 -6.99
N THR A 59 -8.53 1.69 -5.71
CA THR A 59 -9.79 2.01 -5.03
C THR A 59 -9.77 3.33 -4.28
#